data_AF-A0A564Q487-F1
#
_entry.id   AF-A0A564Q487-F1
#
_cell.length_a   1.000
_cell.length_b   1.000
_cell.length_c   1.000
_cell.angle_alpha   90.00
_cell.angle_beta   90.00
_cell.angle_gamma   90.00
#
_symmetry.space_group_name_H-M   'P 1'
#
loop_
_entity.id
_entity.type
_entity.pdbx_description
1 polymer ?
#
loop_
_entity_poly.entity_id
_entity_poly.type
_entity_poly.pdbx_seq_one_letter_code
_entity_poly.pdbx_strand_id
1 'polypeptide(L)' 'MGIKDVFAVGNKISHNEEEKFIEKGLSDVEIPLLGKIPFDQNLMKSDMEGESLLDAYPNSDIIKAIDEVRERLINYCR' A
#
# COMPACT_ATOMS: atom_id res chain seq x y z
N MET A 1 9.59 -27.08 1.29
CA MET A 1 9.74 -25.83 2.05
C MET A 1 8.96 -24.76 1.31
N GLY A 2 7.88 -24.25 1.88
CA GLY A 2 6.91 -23.37 1.21
C GLY A 2 7.02 -21.92 1.67
N ILE A 3 6.14 -21.07 1.11
CA ILE A 3 5.92 -19.69 1.56
C ILE A 3 5.31 -19.75 2.96
N LYS A 4 5.90 -19.02 3.91
CA LYS A 4 5.47 -19.02 5.32
C LYS A 4 4.45 -17.93 5.60
N ASP A 5 4.68 -16.75 5.06
CA ASP A 5 3.90 -15.56 5.37
C ASP A 5 3.50 -14.86 4.06
N VAL A 6 2.20 -14.58 3.92
CA VAL A 6 1.62 -13.86 2.78
C VAL A 6 0.83 -12.69 3.32
N PHE A 7 1.06 -11.51 2.75
CA PHE A 7 0.40 -10.27 3.13
C PHE A 7 -0.12 -9.56 1.90
N ALA A 8 -1.20 -8.80 2.07
CA ALA A 8 -1.73 -7.93 1.03
C ALA A 8 -1.41 -6.46 1.30
N VAL A 9 -1.18 -5.70 0.22
CA VAL A 9 -1.14 -4.23 0.22
C VAL A 9 -2.15 -3.74 -0.81
N GLY A 10 -3.13 -2.97 -0.35
CA GLY A 10 -4.18 -2.43 -1.19
C GLY A 10 -3.69 -1.21 -1.96
N ASN A 11 -3.34 -1.36 -3.24
CA ASN A 11 -2.84 -0.25 -4.05
C ASN A 11 -3.98 0.51 -4.75
N LYS A 12 -3.85 1.84 -4.87
CA LYS A 12 -4.79 2.77 -5.53
C LYS A 12 -6.21 2.78 -4.94
N ILE A 13 -6.35 2.58 -3.63
CA ILE A 13 -7.65 2.57 -2.95
C ILE A 13 -7.99 3.98 -2.50
N SER A 14 -9.03 4.58 -3.09
CA SER A 14 -9.45 5.95 -2.77
C SER A 14 -10.85 6.05 -2.18
N HIS A 15 -11.63 4.96 -2.24
CA HIS A 15 -13.02 4.95 -1.78
C HIS A 15 -13.27 3.82 -0.79
N ASN A 16 -14.12 4.09 0.21
CA ASN A 16 -14.49 3.12 1.25
C ASN A 16 -15.16 1.85 0.68
N GLU A 17 -15.77 1.92 -0.51
CA GLU A 17 -16.38 0.75 -1.15
C GLU A 17 -15.33 -0.22 -1.71
N GLU A 18 -14.26 0.31 -2.31
CA GLU A 18 -13.12 -0.46 -2.80
C GLU A 18 -12.41 -1.15 -1.63
N GLU A 19 -12.24 -0.44 -0.52
CA GLU A 19 -11.64 -0.97 0.71
C GLU A 19 -12.45 -2.17 1.23
N LYS A 20 -13.76 -2.00 1.43
CA LYS A 20 -14.64 -3.09 1.89
C LYS A 20 -14.64 -4.29 0.96
N PHE A 21 -14.59 -4.06 -0.34
CA PHE A 21 -14.52 -5.14 -1.34
C PHE A 21 -13.24 -5.96 -1.17
N ILE A 22 -12.10 -5.29 -1.01
CA ILE A 22 -10.79 -5.93 -0.83
C ILE A 22 -10.69 -6.63 0.52
N GLU A 23 -11.10 -5.98 1.61
CA GLU A 23 -11.12 -6.57 2.95
C GLU A 23 -11.95 -7.87 2.99
N LYS A 24 -13.12 -7.86 2.34
CA LYS A 24 -13.96 -9.05 2.23
C LYS A 24 -13.24 -10.18 1.49
N GLY A 25 -12.67 -9.89 0.32
CA GLY A 25 -11.97 -10.90 -0.48
C GLY A 25 -10.74 -11.48 0.21
N LEU A 26 -10.02 -10.66 1.00
CA LEU A 26 -8.85 -11.09 1.77
C LEU A 26 -9.22 -11.92 3.01
N SER A 27 -10.35 -11.60 3.64
CA SER A 27 -10.87 -12.36 4.78
C SER A 27 -11.23 -13.80 4.38
N ASP A 28 -11.76 -14.00 3.18
CA ASP A 28 -12.14 -15.33 2.66
C ASP A 28 -10.92 -16.27 2.45
N VAL A 29 -9.71 -15.71 2.34
CA VAL A 29 -8.45 -16.45 2.12
C VAL A 29 -7.45 -16.30 3.27
N GLU A 30 -7.88 -15.74 4.41
CA GLU A 30 -7.07 -15.54 5.61
C GLU A 30 -5.77 -14.74 5.37
N ILE A 31 -5.75 -13.85 4.38
CA ILE A 31 -4.58 -13.01 4.09
C ILE A 31 -4.74 -11.65 4.80
N PRO A 32 -3.82 -11.28 5.71
CA PRO A 32 -3.87 -9.98 6.37
C PRO A 32 -3.54 -8.83 5.40
N LEU A 33 -4.34 -7.77 5.46
CA LEU A 33 -4.09 -6.49 4.77
C LEU A 33 -3.15 -5.63 5.63
N LEU A 34 -1.94 -5.38 5.16
CA LEU A 34 -0.97 -4.54 5.88
C LEU A 34 -1.33 -3.07 5.80
N GLY A 35 -1.96 -2.62 4.72
CA GLY A 35 -2.38 -1.23 4.58
C GLY A 35 -2.82 -0.92 3.16
N LYS A 36 -3.14 0.36 2.95
CA LYS A 36 -3.63 0.87 1.67
C LYS A 36 -2.80 2.06 1.22
N ILE A 37 -2.56 2.12 -0.09
CA ILE A 37 -1.89 3.24 -0.74
C ILE A 37 -2.96 3.94 -1.60
N PRO A 38 -3.23 5.24 -1.37
CA PRO A 38 -4.24 5.95 -2.13
C PRO A 38 -3.82 6.19 -3.57
N PHE A 39 -4.78 6.50 -4.43
CA PHE A 39 -4.46 7.08 -5.74
C PHE A 39 -3.90 8.50 -5.55
N ASP A 40 -2.78 8.81 -6.22
CA ASP A 40 -2.17 10.14 -6.21
C ASP A 40 -1.77 10.54 -7.63
N GLN A 41 -2.17 11.74 -8.05
CA GLN A 41 -1.80 12.30 -9.34
C GLN A 41 -0.33 12.69 -9.41
N ASN A 42 0.30 13.01 -8.28
CA ASN A 42 1.71 13.37 -8.21
C ASN A 42 2.62 12.18 -8.55
N LEU A 43 2.24 10.96 -8.14
CA LEU A 43 2.91 9.74 -8.57
C LEU A 43 2.86 9.57 -10.10
N MET A 44 1.70 9.82 -10.70
CA MET A 44 1.56 9.72 -12.15
C MET A 44 2.42 10.76 -12.88
N LYS A 45 2.55 11.97 -12.33
CA LYS A 45 3.41 13.02 -12.88
C LYS A 45 4.89 12.68 -12.74
N SER A 46 5.33 12.25 -11.55
CA SER A 46 6.73 11.89 -11.31
C SER A 46 7.16 10.73 -12.21
N ASP A 47 6.30 9.72 -12.39
CA ASP A 47 6.55 8.62 -13.32
C ASP A 47 6.70 9.11 -14.77
N MET A 48 5.90 10.09 -15.20
CA MET A 48 6.00 10.69 -16.55
C MET A 48 7.28 11.51 -16.73
N GLU A 49 7.74 12.19 -15.68
CA GLU A 49 8.94 13.03 -15.68
C GLU A 49 10.23 12.20 -15.49
N GLY A 50 10.11 10.92 -15.17
CA GLY A 50 11.24 10.04 -14.88
C GLY A 50 11.90 10.35 -13.54
N GLU A 51 11.18 11.02 -12.65
CA GLU A 51 11.63 11.40 -11.31
C GLU A 51 11.02 10.48 -10.25
N SER A 52 11.81 10.19 -9.21
CA SER A 52 11.33 9.42 -8.07
C SER A 52 10.29 10.24 -7.29
N LEU A 53 9.15 9.61 -6.93
CA LEU A 53 8.16 10.23 -6.06
C LEU A 53 8.77 10.67 -4.71
N LEU A 54 9.76 9.94 -4.21
CA LEU A 54 10.46 10.26 -2.96
C LEU A 54 11.23 11.58 -3.05
N ASP A 55 11.73 11.91 -4.25
CA ASP A 55 12.51 13.12 -4.49
C ASP A 55 11.60 14.30 -4.86
N ALA A 56 10.63 14.07 -5.74
CA ALA A 56 9.73 15.10 -6.25
C ALA A 56 8.63 15.51 -5.25
N TYR A 57 8.11 14.55 -4.47
CA TYR A 57 6.99 14.77 -3.54
C TYR A 57 7.18 14.02 -2.20
N PRO A 58 8.24 14.32 -1.43
CA PRO A 58 8.60 13.60 -0.20
C PRO A 58 7.53 13.64 0.89
N ASN A 59 6.64 14.64 0.87
CA ASN A 59 5.59 14.83 1.87
C ASN A 59 4.19 14.37 1.39
N SER A 60 4.11 13.70 0.23
CA SER A 60 2.83 13.20 -0.29
C SER A 60 2.22 12.15 0.62
N ASP A 61 0.89 11.99 0.53
CA ASP A 61 0.18 11.03 1.37
C ASP A 61 0.51 9.58 1.00
N ILE A 62 0.96 9.33 -0.24
CA ILE A 62 1.52 8.02 -0.62
C ILE A 62 2.78 7.69 0.18
N ILE A 63 3.71 8.63 0.36
CA ILE A 63 4.93 8.34 1.12
C ILE A 63 4.59 7.97 2.57
N LYS A 64 3.68 8.71 3.19
CA LYS A 64 3.20 8.39 4.55
C LYS A 64 2.55 7.00 4.61
N ALA A 65 1.69 6.68 3.65
CA ALA A 65 1.03 5.37 3.58
C ALA A 65 2.02 4.21 3.38
N ILE A 66 3.06 4.41 2.57
CA ILE A 66 4.14 3.43 2.38
C ILE A 66 4.93 3.23 3.68
N ASP A 67 5.26 4.30 4.39
CA ASP A 67 5.94 4.21 5.68
C ASP A 67 5.10 3.48 6.72
N GLU A 68 3.79 3.72 6.77
CA GLU A 68 2.89 2.97 7.66
C GLU A 68 2.86 1.47 7.33
N VAL A 69 2.83 1.09 6.05
CA VAL A 69 2.91 -0.31 5.61
C VAL A 69 4.26 -0.92 6.00
N ARG A 70 5.35 -0.17 5.82
CA ARG A 70 6.71 -0.60 6.21
C ARG A 70 6.79 -0.88 7.71
N GLU A 71 6.30 0.02 8.55
CA GLU A 71 6.35 -0.16 10.01
C GLU A 71 5.52 -1.38 10.45
N ARG A 72 4.34 -1.59 9.86
CA ARG A 72 3.53 -2.78 10.13
C ARG A 72 4.27 -4.06 9.72
N LEU A 73 4.88 -4.09 8.53
CA LEU A 73 5.65 -5.24 8.06
C LEU A 73 6.83 -5.56 9.00
N ILE A 74 7.60 -4.54 9.42
CA ILE A 74 8.72 -4.72 10.35
C ILE A 74 8.24 -5.30 11.69
N ASN A 75 7.10 -4.83 12.19
CA ASN A 75 6.51 -5.34 13.43
C ASN A 75 5.98 -6.77 13.32
N TYR A 76 5.59 -7.23 12.13
CA TYR A 76 5.23 -8.64 11.89
C TYR A 76 6.45 -9.58 11.85
N CYS A 77 7.63 -9.08 11.46
CA CYS A 77 8.85 -9.88 11.38
C CYS A 77 9.62 -9.95 12.71
N ARG A 78 9.18 -9.25 13.76
CA ARG A 78 9.78 -9.26 15.09
C ARG A 78 9.11 -10.28 16.01
#